data_AF-A0A9D6FUY7-F1
#
_entry.id   AF-A0A9D6FUY7-F1
#
_cell.length_a   1.000
_cell.length_b   1.000
_cell.length_c   1.000
_cell.angle_alpha   90.00
_cell.angle_beta   90.00
_cell.angle_gamma   90.00
#
_symmetry.space_group_name_H-M   'P 1'
#
loop_
_entity.id
_entity.type
_entity.pdbx_description
1 polymer ?
#
loop_
_entity_poly.entity_id
_entity_poly.type
_entity_poly.pdbx_seq_one_letter_code
_entity_poly.pdbx_strand_id
1 'polypeptide(L)'
;MEGVEKARRTPAEEVVREFPTIGKYRVRMVQKGGKPPQLDIREYVKSERFEGFTRRGVRLGGRQEWEQLLTILKDAVQAIPA
;
A
#
# COMPACT_ATOMS: atom_id res chain seq x y z
N MET A 1 -41.45 -14.50 -6.82
CA MET A 1 -41.05 -13.24 -6.17
C MET A 1 -39.57 -13.34 -5.87
N GLU A 2 -38.82 -12.43 -6.46
CA GLU A 2 -37.36 -12.34 -6.40
C GLU A 2 -36.86 -11.98 -5.01
N GLY A 3 -35.67 -12.46 -4.68
CA GLY A 3 -34.97 -12.11 -3.45
C GLY A 3 -33.51 -12.55 -3.50
N VAL A 4 -32.83 -12.36 -4.65
CA VAL A 4 -31.36 -12.48 -4.69
C VAL A 4 -30.80 -11.16 -4.20
N GLU A 5 -30.54 -11.11 -2.90
CA GLU A 5 -29.82 -10.03 -2.24
C GLU A 5 -28.45 -9.88 -2.93
N LYS A 6 -28.33 -8.89 -3.82
CA LYS A 6 -27.06 -8.57 -4.48
C LYS A 6 -26.08 -8.16 -3.39
N ALA A 7 -25.21 -9.09 -2.99
CA ALA A 7 -24.06 -8.80 -2.16
C ALA A 7 -23.37 -7.56 -2.73
N ARG A 8 -23.42 -6.44 -1.98
CA ARG A 8 -22.78 -5.18 -2.37
C ARG A 8 -21.30 -5.49 -2.57
N ARG A 9 -20.86 -5.62 -3.82
CA ARG A 9 -19.44 -5.82 -4.14
C ARG A 9 -18.70 -4.59 -3.63
N THR A 10 -17.95 -4.74 -2.56
CA THR A 10 -16.99 -3.73 -2.12
C THR A 10 -16.13 -3.35 -3.33
N PRO A 11 -15.90 -2.06 -3.63
CA PRO A 11 -15.06 -1.67 -4.75
C PRO A 11 -13.72 -2.41 -4.66
N ALA A 12 -13.29 -3.01 -5.77
CA ALA A 12 -11.98 -3.63 -5.87
C ALA A 12 -10.91 -2.57 -5.59
N GLU A 13 -9.88 -2.95 -4.86
CA GLU A 13 -8.71 -2.10 -4.67
C GLU A 13 -7.87 -2.17 -5.94
N GLU A 14 -7.60 -1.01 -6.55
CA GLU A 14 -6.84 -0.89 -7.78
C GLU A 14 -5.45 -0.33 -7.48
N VAL A 15 -4.43 -0.88 -8.13
CA VAL A 15 -3.07 -0.34 -8.07
C VAL A 15 -2.97 0.76 -9.11
N VAL A 16 -2.85 2.01 -8.66
CA VAL A 16 -2.77 3.18 -9.56
C VAL A 16 -1.32 3.49 -9.96
N ARG A 17 -0.35 3.04 -9.15
CA ARG A 17 1.08 3.18 -9.45
C ARG A 17 1.90 2.16 -8.67
N GLU A 18 2.91 1.59 -9.30
CA GLU A 18 3.96 0.82 -8.63
C GLU A 18 5.27 1.61 -8.55
N PHE A 19 6.07 1.32 -7.52
CA PHE A 19 7.40 1.88 -7.31
C PHE A 19 8.43 0.76 -7.18
N PRO A 20 9.74 1.07 -7.25
CA PRO A 20 10.78 0.11 -6.91
C PRO A 20 10.58 -0.52 -5.53
N THR A 21 10.93 -1.79 -5.41
CA THR A 21 10.86 -2.52 -4.15
C THR A 21 11.92 -2.04 -3.16
N ILE A 22 11.59 -2.10 -1.88
CA ILE A 22 12.54 -1.85 -0.79
C ILE A 22 12.75 -3.17 -0.05
N GLY A 23 13.83 -3.89 -0.35
CA GLY A 23 14.04 -5.25 0.14
C GLY A 23 12.86 -6.18 -0.20
N LYS A 24 12.26 -6.81 0.82
CA LYS A 24 11.08 -7.68 0.68
C LYS A 24 9.73 -6.95 0.59
N TYR A 25 9.74 -5.62 0.61
CA TYR A 25 8.53 -4.80 0.57
C TYR A 25 8.26 -4.33 -0.86
N ARG A 26 7.03 -4.56 -1.32
CA ARG A 26 6.50 -3.88 -2.51
C ARG A 26 5.89 -2.55 -2.08
N VAL A 27 6.07 -1.54 -2.94
CA VAL A 27 5.68 -0.16 -2.69
C VAL A 27 4.75 0.26 -3.82
N ARG A 28 3.53 0.69 -3.48
CA ARG A 28 2.48 0.97 -4.46
C ARG A 28 1.49 2.02 -3.98
N MET A 29 0.96 2.80 -4.91
CA MET A 29 -0.26 3.57 -4.67
C MET A 29 -1.46 2.68 -4.98
N VAL A 30 -2.39 2.56 -4.02
CA VAL A 30 -3.64 1.84 -4.17
C VAL A 30 -4.82 2.79 -4.01
N GLN A 31 -5.89 2.59 -4.77
CA GLN A 31 -7.12 3.35 -4.68
C GLN A 31 -8.31 2.41 -4.52
N LYS A 32 -9.22 2.75 -3.61
CA LYS A 32 -10.45 1.97 -3.38
C LYS A 32 -11.67 2.86 -3.56
N GLY A 33 -12.37 2.68 -4.68
CA GLY A 33 -13.70 3.22 -4.95
C GLY A 33 -13.94 4.67 -4.52
N GLY A 34 -13.52 5.63 -5.34
CA GLY A 34 -13.77 7.07 -5.11
C GLY A 34 -13.03 7.69 -3.93
N LYS A 35 -12.34 6.91 -3.09
CA LYS A 35 -11.44 7.44 -2.05
C LYS A 35 -10.13 7.94 -2.66
N PRO A 36 -9.43 8.87 -2.00
CA PRO A 36 -8.08 9.27 -2.40
C PRO A 36 -7.12 8.07 -2.43
N PRO A 37 -6.14 8.06 -3.36
CA PRO A 37 -5.07 7.05 -3.37
C PRO A 37 -4.27 7.03 -2.07
N GLN A 38 -3.89 5.84 -1.63
CA GLN A 38 -3.07 5.58 -0.44
C GLN A 38 -1.77 4.89 -0.84
N LEU A 39 -0.65 5.19 -0.16
CA LEU A 39 0.56 4.39 -0.31
C LEU A 39 0.49 3.16 0.57
N ASP A 40 0.73 2.01 -0.02
CA ASP A 40 0.87 0.73 0.64
C ASP A 40 2.32 0.26 0.47
N ILE A 41 3.05 0.20 1.59
CA ILE A 41 4.37 -0.45 1.68
C ILE A 41 4.13 -1.74 2.43
N ARG A 42 4.19 -2.88 1.73
CA ARG A 42 3.76 -4.16 2.31
C ARG A 42 4.69 -5.28 1.91
N GLU A 43 4.99 -6.13 2.87
CA GLU A 43 5.80 -7.32 2.66
C GLU A 43 5.10 -8.22 1.64
N TYR A 44 5.87 -8.64 0.64
CA TYR A 44 5.43 -9.58 -0.36
C TYR A 44 6.28 -10.84 -0.26
N VAL A 45 5.65 -11.98 -0.03
CA VAL A 45 6.32 -13.27 0.08
C VAL A 45 6.05 -14.06 -1.19
N LYS A 46 7.11 -14.61 -1.78
CA LYS A 46 7.04 -15.60 -2.85
C LYS A 46 7.78 -16.85 -2.41
N SER A 47 7.04 -17.94 -2.25
CA SER A 47 7.53 -19.25 -1.84
C SER A 47 6.73 -20.34 -2.56
N GLU A 48 7.17 -21.59 -2.50
CA GLU A 48 6.47 -22.72 -3.12
C GLU A 48 5.02 -22.89 -2.62
N ARG A 49 4.74 -22.48 -1.38
CA ARG A 49 3.44 -22.67 -0.73
C ARG A 49 2.57 -21.42 -0.68
N PHE A 50 3.13 -20.26 -0.98
CA PHE A 50 2.44 -18.97 -0.86
C PHE A 50 3.10 -17.90 -1.72
N GLU A 51 2.30 -17.21 -2.53
CA GLU A 51 2.67 -16.00 -3.24
C GLU A 51 1.62 -14.91 -2.94
N GLY A 52 2.03 -13.85 -2.24
CA GLY A 52 1.10 -12.79 -1.87
C GLY A 52 1.61 -11.80 -0.84
N PHE A 53 0.73 -10.85 -0.51
CA PHE A 53 0.99 -9.85 0.52
C PHE A 53 0.72 -10.40 1.91
N THR A 54 1.60 -10.09 2.86
CA THR A 54 1.35 -10.41 4.27
C THR A 54 0.67 -9.25 4.99
N ARG A 55 0.30 -9.45 6.25
CA ARG A 55 -0.23 -8.37 7.10
C ARG A 55 0.86 -7.37 7.52
N ARG A 56 2.15 -7.68 7.31
CA ARG A 56 3.28 -6.82 7.68
C ARG A 56 3.46 -5.72 6.64
N GLY A 57 3.22 -4.49 7.06
CA GLY A 57 3.31 -3.32 6.19
C GLY A 57 2.55 -2.14 6.77
N VAL A 58 2.67 -1.00 6.11
CA VAL A 58 2.01 0.25 6.48
C VAL A 58 1.20 0.77 5.31
N ARG A 59 0.12 1.48 5.63
CA ARG A 59 -0.71 2.19 4.65
C ARG A 59 -0.91 3.63 5.09
N LEU A 60 -0.61 4.56 4.19
CA LEU A 60 -0.68 6.01 4.44
C LEU A 60 -1.67 6.63 3.47
N GLY A 61 -2.63 7.39 3.99
CA GLY A 61 -3.72 7.96 3.19
C GLY A 61 -3.88 9.48 3.31
N GLY A 62 -3.41 10.06 4.41
CA GLY A 62 -3.51 11.50 4.65
C GLY A 62 -2.32 12.26 4.09
N ARG A 63 -2.56 13.43 3.46
CA ARG A 63 -1.50 14.33 3.01
C ARG A 63 -0.49 14.68 4.12
N GLN A 64 -0.97 14.87 5.34
CA GLN A 64 -0.10 15.15 6.49
C GLN A 64 0.83 13.98 6.83
N GLU A 65 0.33 12.74 6.75
CA GLU A 65 1.14 11.53 6.99
C GLU A 65 2.28 11.42 5.96
N TRP A 66 1.99 11.82 4.71
CA TRP A 66 2.98 11.88 3.64
C TRP A 66 4.06 12.94 3.87
N GLU A 67 3.64 14.14 4.24
CA GLU A 67 4.55 15.25 4.53
C GLU A 67 5.46 14.87 5.71
N GLN A 68 4.91 14.23 6.75
CA GLN A 68 5.68 13.73 7.88
C GLN A 68 6.65 12.62 7.48
N LEU A 69 6.22 11.62 6.70
CA LEU A 69 7.10 10.54 6.22
C LEU A 69 8.26 11.11 5.39
N LEU A 70 7.98 12.06 4.50
CA LEU A 70 9.00 12.68 3.67
C LEU A 70 10.06 13.39 4.50
N THR A 71 9.66 14.13 5.55
CA THR A 71 10.59 14.77 6.48
C THR A 71 11.47 13.74 7.17
N ILE A 72 10.88 12.68 7.74
CA ILE A 72 11.63 11.60 8.40
C ILE A 72 12.64 10.94 7.44
N LEU A 73 12.23 10.67 6.20
CA LEU A 73 13.11 10.04 5.21
C LEU A 73 14.29 10.94 4.85
N LYS A 74 14.06 12.26 4.70
CA LYS A 74 15.15 13.22 4.44
C LYS A 74 16.16 13.25 5.59
N ASP A 75 15.67 13.31 6.83
CA ASP A 75 16.52 13.33 8.01
C ASP A 75 17.31 12.02 8.16
N ALA A 76 16.65 10.88 7.93
CA ALA A 76 17.28 9.56 7.99
C ALA A 76 18.39 9.41 6.93
N VAL A 77 18.18 9.91 5.71
CA VAL A 77 19.21 9.88 4.65
C VAL A 77 20.43 10.71 5.04
N GLN A 78 20.23 11.88 5.67
CA GLN A 78 21.35 12.71 6.14
C GLN A 78 22.15 12.09 7.29
N ALA A 79 21.52 11.21 8.07
CA ALA A 79 22.17 10.50 9.17
C ALA A 79 23.01 9.30 8.72
N ILE A 80 22.88 8.84 7.46
CA ILE A 80 23.66 7.73 6.92
C ILE A 80 24.92 8.30 6.26
N PRO A 81 26.13 7.96 6.74
CA PRO A 81 27.38 8.40 6.10
C PRO A 81 27.47 7.81 4.69
N ALA A 82 28.02 8.60 3.77
CA ALA A 82 28.20 8.26 2.36
C ALA A 82 29.13 7.07 2.13
#